data_AF-A0A3D4TAQ9-F1
#
_entry.id   AF-A0A3D4TAQ9-F1
#
_cell.length_a   1.000
_cell.length_b   1.000
_cell.length_c   1.000
_cell.angle_alpha   90.00
_cell.angle_beta   90.00
_cell.angle_gamma   90.00
#
_symmetry.space_group_name_H-M   'P 1'
#
loop_
_entity.id
_entity.type
_entity.pdbx_description
1 polymer ?
#
loop_
_entity_poly.entity_id
_entity_poly.type
_entity_poly.pdbx_seq_one_letter_code
_entity_poly.pdbx_strand_id
1 'polypeptide(L)'
;MPGMYFAAPADKKAQLLNQFNTLKPGPIQLLVTHVGIDNDELSAMEDLNPGAPAEMSKHRQAELNSLIAPELRKLLQQKRIKLVNYAMLNQQIGISNMKRPS
;
A
#
# COMPACT_ATOMS: atom_id res chain seq x y z
N MET A 1 -1.54 5.27 14.08
CA MET A 1 -2.68 5.56 13.20
C MET A 1 -3.03 4.28 12.47
N PRO A 2 -4.31 3.91 12.36
CA PRO A 2 -4.68 2.80 11.49
C PRO A 2 -4.19 3.11 10.06
N GLY A 3 -3.53 2.14 9.43
CA GLY A 3 -2.98 2.27 8.08
C GLY A 3 -4.08 2.46 7.02
N MET A 4 -3.69 2.60 5.74
CA MET A 4 -4.64 2.81 4.64
C MET A 4 -5.67 1.66 4.53
N TYR A 5 -5.33 0.45 5.00
CA TYR A 5 -6.17 -0.74 4.89
C TYR A 5 -7.58 -0.56 5.47
N PHE A 6 -7.69 -0.07 6.72
CA PHE A 6 -8.96 0.12 7.43
C PHE A 6 -9.62 1.49 7.22
N ALA A 7 -8.96 2.40 6.50
CA ALA A 7 -9.58 3.68 6.16
C ALA A 7 -10.78 3.46 5.23
N ALA A 8 -11.82 4.27 5.39
CA ALA A 8 -12.95 4.28 4.46
C ALA A 8 -12.44 4.54 3.03
N PRO A 9 -13.08 3.99 1.98
CA PRO A 9 -12.58 4.11 0.61
C PRO A 9 -12.27 5.56 0.19
N ALA A 10 -13.11 6.52 0.60
CA ALA A 10 -12.92 7.94 0.32
C ALA A 10 -11.66 8.54 0.98
N ASP A 11 -11.24 8.01 2.13
CA ASP A 11 -10.14 8.57 2.95
C ASP A 11 -8.79 7.92 2.64
N LYS A 12 -8.76 6.78 1.93
CA LYS A 12 -7.54 6.00 1.67
C LYS A 12 -6.42 6.83 1.04
N LYS A 13 -6.74 7.70 0.07
CA LYS A 13 -5.75 8.58 -0.56
C LYS A 13 -5.12 9.54 0.45
N ALA A 14 -5.95 10.21 1.25
CA ALA A 14 -5.46 11.15 2.26
C ALA A 14 -4.59 10.43 3.31
N GLN A 15 -5.00 9.24 3.76
CA GLN A 15 -4.24 8.42 4.69
C GLN A 15 -2.90 7.96 4.11
N LEU A 16 -2.87 7.54 2.84
CA LEU A 16 -1.64 7.16 2.15
C LEU A 16 -0.68 8.34 2.05
N LEU A 17 -1.16 9.50 1.59
CA LEU A 17 -0.32 10.70 1.49
C LEU A 17 0.21 11.13 2.86
N ASN A 18 -0.58 11.03 3.92
CA ASN A 18 -0.13 11.31 5.29
C ASN A 18 0.94 10.32 5.76
N GLN A 19 0.79 9.02 5.47
CA GLN A 19 1.82 8.02 5.75
C GLN A 19 3.14 8.36 5.05
N PHE A 20 3.11 8.63 3.75
CA PHE A 20 4.31 9.02 2.99
C PHE A 20 4.91 10.35 3.48
N ASN A 21 4.08 11.29 3.92
CA ASN A 21 4.55 12.55 4.49
C ASN A 21 5.29 12.38 5.81
N THR A 22 4.89 11.40 6.61
CA THR A 22 5.45 11.15 7.95
C THR A 22 6.59 10.12 7.94
N LEU A 23 6.93 9.54 6.78
CA LEU A 23 8.08 8.64 6.64
C LEU A 23 9.37 9.33 7.07
N LYS A 24 10.11 8.66 7.95
CA LYS A 24 11.45 9.06 8.36
C LYS A 24 12.48 8.32 7.50
N PRO A 25 13.62 8.96 7.16
CA PRO A 25 14.76 8.24 6.62
C PRO A 25 15.19 7.12 7.58
N GLY A 26 15.58 5.97 7.04
CA GLY A 26 15.98 4.83 7.86
C GLY A 26 15.86 3.51 7.13
N PRO A 27 15.44 2.42 7.82
CA PRO A 27 15.39 1.09 7.23
C PRO A 27 14.37 1.00 6.10
N ILE A 28 14.45 -0.10 5.35
CA ILE A 28 13.46 -0.46 4.33
C ILE A 28 12.09 -0.60 5.01
N GLN A 29 11.10 0.10 4.47
CA GLN A 29 9.71 0.04 4.92
C GLN A 29 8.87 -0.71 3.88
N LEU A 30 7.91 -1.49 4.35
CA LEU A 30 6.99 -2.26 3.52
C LEU A 30 5.59 -1.67 3.62
N LEU A 31 5.01 -1.34 2.48
CA LEU A 31 3.59 -1.05 2.35
C LEU A 31 2.93 -2.20 1.59
N VAL A 32 1.96 -2.85 2.24
CA VAL A 32 1.11 -3.86 1.60
C VAL A 32 -0.17 -3.18 1.11
N THR A 33 -0.55 -3.48 -0.12
CA THR A 33 -1.78 -2.97 -0.75
C THR A 33 -2.54 -4.09 -1.43
N HIS A 34 -3.86 -4.01 -1.42
CA HIS A 34 -4.78 -4.93 -2.07
C HIS A 34 -5.47 -4.16 -3.18
N VAL A 35 -4.87 -4.12 -4.37
CA VAL A 35 -5.47 -3.42 -5.52
C VAL A 35 -6.47 -4.33 -6.23
N GLY A 36 -7.50 -3.72 -6.82
CA GLY A 36 -8.54 -4.42 -7.58
C GLY A 36 -9.44 -3.41 -8.26
N ILE A 37 -10.11 -3.82 -9.33
CA ILE A 37 -11.09 -2.98 -10.02
C ILE A 37 -12.46 -3.31 -9.43
N ASP A 38 -13.21 -2.29 -9.03
CA ASP A 38 -14.59 -2.47 -8.55
C ASP A 38 -15.50 -2.80 -9.75
N ASN A 39 -15.67 -4.09 -10.01
CA ASN A 39 -16.51 -4.65 -11.08
C ASN A 39 -17.43 -5.75 -10.54
N ASP A 40 -18.33 -6.25 -11.37
CA ASP A 40 -19.31 -7.27 -11.00
C ASP A 40 -18.65 -8.55 -10.44
N GLU A 41 -17.50 -8.95 -11.00
CA GLU A 41 -16.75 -10.12 -10.52
C GLU A 41 -16.22 -9.91 -9.11
N LEU A 42 -15.47 -8.82 -8.87
CA LEU A 42 -14.83 -8.56 -7.58
C LEU A 42 -15.86 -8.18 -6.49
N SER A 43 -16.95 -7.50 -6.86
CA SER A 43 -18.02 -7.13 -5.94
C SER A 43 -18.87 -8.32 -5.49
N ALA A 44 -18.92 -9.40 -6.29
CA ALA A 44 -19.57 -10.65 -5.92
C ALA A 44 -18.71 -11.55 -5.01
N MET A 45 -17.42 -11.24 -4.83
CA MET A 45 -16.54 -12.04 -3.97
C MET A 45 -16.80 -11.77 -2.49
N GLU A 46 -16.85 -12.83 -1.70
CA GLU A 46 -16.87 -12.77 -0.23
C GLU A 46 -15.44 -12.83 0.33
N ASP A 47 -15.12 -11.93 1.25
CA ASP A 47 -13.84 -11.99 1.98
C ASP A 47 -13.96 -12.97 3.14
N LEU A 48 -13.10 -13.99 3.14
CA LEU A 48 -13.07 -15.03 4.19
C LEU A 48 -12.33 -14.57 5.45
N ASN A 49 -11.73 -13.37 5.45
CA ASN A 49 -11.08 -12.81 6.62
C ASN A 49 -12.12 -12.16 7.55
N PRO A 50 -12.36 -12.69 8.76
CA PRO A 50 -13.40 -12.19 9.67
C PRO A 50 -13.21 -10.74 10.13
N GLY A 51 -11.99 -10.20 10.00
CA GLY A 51 -11.66 -8.82 10.35
C GLY A 51 -11.44 -7.89 9.16
N ALA A 52 -11.74 -8.33 7.94
CA ALA A 52 -11.61 -7.47 6.76
C ALA A 52 -12.68 -6.35 6.76
N PRO A 53 -12.36 -5.18 6.17
CA PRO A 53 -13.38 -4.17 5.87
C PRO A 53 -14.53 -4.74 5.03
N ALA A 54 -15.75 -4.27 5.26
CA ALA A 54 -16.87 -4.55 4.35
C ALA A 54 -16.62 -3.90 2.97
N GLU A 55 -17.36 -4.32 1.94
CA GLU A 55 -17.28 -3.75 0.58
C GLU A 55 -15.85 -3.81 -0.01
N MET A 56 -15.24 -5.00 0.04
CA MET A 56 -13.84 -5.18 -0.31
C MET A 56 -13.49 -4.71 -1.73
N SER A 57 -14.39 -4.86 -2.70
CA SER A 57 -14.17 -4.36 -4.07
C SER A 57 -13.91 -2.86 -4.09
N LYS A 58 -14.73 -2.07 -3.38
CA LYS A 58 -14.60 -0.61 -3.23
C LYS A 58 -13.32 -0.23 -2.50
N HIS A 59 -12.97 -0.97 -1.44
CA HIS A 59 -11.70 -0.76 -0.74
C HIS A 59 -10.50 -0.98 -1.66
N ARG A 60 -10.51 -2.06 -2.45
CA ARG A 60 -9.42 -2.41 -3.38
C ARG A 60 -9.28 -1.41 -4.54
N GLN A 61 -10.40 -0.93 -5.07
CA GLN A 61 -10.41 0.14 -6.08
C GLN A 61 -9.86 1.46 -5.53
N ALA A 62 -10.21 1.81 -4.30
CA ALA A 62 -9.70 3.00 -3.66
C ALA A 62 -8.19 2.92 -3.35
N GLU A 63 -7.66 1.74 -3.01
CA GLU A 63 -6.21 1.53 -2.90
C GLU A 63 -5.51 1.70 -4.26
N LEU A 64 -6.07 1.11 -5.33
CA LEU A 64 -5.56 1.29 -6.69
C LEU A 64 -5.52 2.77 -7.08
N ASN A 65 -6.63 3.49 -6.90
CA ASN A 65 -6.74 4.92 -7.20
C ASN A 65 -5.74 5.76 -6.39
N SER A 66 -5.49 5.39 -5.14
CA SER A 66 -4.52 6.06 -4.27
C SER A 66 -3.08 5.88 -4.76
N LEU A 67 -2.72 4.68 -5.22
CA LEU A 67 -1.38 4.37 -5.73
C LEU A 67 -1.06 5.03 -7.08
N ILE A 68 -2.06 5.17 -7.94
CA ILE A 68 -1.89 5.82 -9.26
C ILE A 68 -2.12 7.34 -9.22
N ALA A 69 -2.41 7.90 -8.04
CA ALA A 69 -2.67 9.33 -7.87
C ALA A 69 -1.43 10.17 -8.24
N PRO A 70 -1.57 11.21 -9.09
CA PRO A 70 -0.48 12.13 -9.40
C PRO A 70 0.17 12.77 -8.17
N GLU A 71 -0.60 13.00 -7.11
CA GLU A 71 -0.14 13.56 -5.84
C GLU A 71 0.88 12.65 -5.15
N LEU A 72 0.70 11.33 -5.19
CA LEU A 72 1.66 10.38 -4.63
C LEU A 72 2.97 10.44 -5.41
N ARG A 73 2.91 10.47 -6.74
CA ARG A 73 4.10 10.60 -7.59
C ARG A 73 4.89 11.87 -7.28
N LYS A 74 4.21 13.01 -7.13
CA LYS A 74 4.85 14.27 -6.73
C LYS A 74 5.50 14.15 -5.35
N LEU A 75 4.80 13.55 -4.40
CA LEU A 75 5.31 13.37 -3.03
C LEU A 75 6.56 12.50 -2.98
N LEU A 76 6.58 11.38 -3.72
CA LEU A 76 7.74 10.50 -3.84
C LEU A 76 8.98 11.25 -4.34
N GLN A 77 8.81 12.10 -5.36
CA GLN A 77 9.89 12.92 -5.91
C GLN A 77 10.39 13.98 -4.92
N GLN A 78 9.45 14.73 -4.31
CA GLN A 78 9.77 15.79 -3.36
C GLN A 78 10.53 15.27 -2.13
N LYS A 79 10.12 14.11 -1.61
CA LYS A 79 10.76 13.48 -0.45
C LYS A 79 11.93 12.55 -0.80
N ARG A 80 12.28 12.43 -2.08
CA ARG A 80 13.33 11.54 -2.58
C ARG A 80 13.16 10.10 -2.09
N ILE A 81 11.91 9.63 -2.04
CA ILE A 81 11.58 8.28 -1.59
C ILE A 81 11.90 7.32 -2.74
N LYS A 82 12.78 6.36 -2.47
CA LYS A 82 13.14 5.32 -3.43
C LYS A 82 12.20 4.13 -3.27
N LEU A 83 11.42 3.85 -4.30
CA LEU A 83 10.71 2.58 -4.39
C LEU A 83 11.71 1.47 -4.74
N VAL A 84 11.61 0.35 -4.03
CA VAL A 84 12.45 -0.83 -4.22
C VAL A 84 11.56 -2.05 -4.38
N ASN A 85 12.02 -3.02 -5.15
CA ASN A 85 11.39 -4.32 -5.28
C ASN A 85 12.30 -5.42 -4.69
N TYR A 86 11.77 -6.63 -4.55
CA TYR A 86 12.51 -7.74 -3.96
C TYR A 86 13.77 -8.13 -4.75
N ALA A 87 13.79 -7.96 -6.08
CA ALA A 87 14.98 -8.23 -6.88
C ALA A 87 16.12 -7.27 -6.55
N MET A 88 15.82 -5.97 -6.42
CA MET A 88 16.79 -4.95 -5.99
C MET A 88 17.31 -5.24 -4.58
N LEU A 89 16.42 -5.62 -3.65
CA LEU A 89 16.80 -5.97 -2.29
C LEU A 89 17.68 -7.21 -2.26
N ASN A 90 17.38 -8.23 -3.07
CA ASN A 90 18.23 -9.41 -3.20
C ASN A 90 19.60 -9.06 -3.76
N GLN A 91 19.66 -8.21 -4.79
CA GLN A 91 20.95 -7.76 -5.33
C GLN A 91 21.78 -6.96 -4.31
N GLN A 92 21.12 -6.16 -3.45
CA GLN A 92 21.79 -5.31 -2.48
C GLN A 92 22.19 -6.03 -1.18
N ILE A 93 21.35 -6.94 -0.69
CA ILE A 93 21.48 -7.58 0.63
C ILE A 93 21.83 -9.07 0.50
N GLY A 94 21.33 -9.75 -0.54
CA GLY A 94 21.41 -11.20 -0.73
C GLY A 94 20.34 -11.96 0.05
N ILE A 95 19.69 -12.94 -0.59
CA ILE A 95 18.66 -13.81 0.03
C ILE A 95 19.16 -14.44 1.34
N SER A 96 20.41 -14.87 1.41
CA SER A 96 20.99 -15.49 2.61
C SER A 96 21.04 -14.55 3.83
N ASN A 97 21.02 -13.24 3.61
CA ASN A 97 21.03 -12.21 4.66
C ASN A 97 19.62 -11.66 4.96
N MET A 98 18.58 -12.09 4.22
CA MET A 98 17.20 -11.70 4.51
C MET A 98 16.69 -12.45 5.73
N LYS A 99 16.22 -11.71 6.74
CA LYS A 99 15.58 -12.26 7.93
C LYS A 99 14.08 -12.12 7.82
N ARG A 100 13.33 -13.12 8.28
CA ARG A 100 11.88 -12.97 8.46
C ARG A 100 11.63 -11.84 9.47
N PRO A 101 10.65 -10.95 9.21
CA PRO A 101 10.19 -9.99 10.22
C PRO A 101 9.80 -10.74 11.49
N SER A 102 10.24 -10.24 12.66
CA SER A 102 9.83 -10.71 13.99
C SER A 102 8.45 -10.19 14.36
#